data_AF-A0A3B1CYP2-F1
#
_entry.id   AF-A0A3B1CYP2-F1
#
_cell.length_a   1.000
_cell.length_b   1.000
_cell.length_c   1.000
_cell.angle_alpha   90.00
_cell.angle_beta   90.00
_cell.angle_gamma   90.00
#
_symmetry.space_group_name_H-M   'P 1'
#
loop_
_entity.id
_entity.type
_entity.pdbx_description
1 polymer ?
#
loop_
_entity_poly.entity_id
_entity_poly.type
_entity_poly.pdbx_seq_one_letter_code
_entity_poly.pdbx_strand_id
1 'polypeptide(L)' 'LEPPEPMIKVLEALSKIDSNTALLMHHHREPLMLYPKLEERGYRAFCTKINEDYYKIVIIKKKG' A
#
# COMPACT_ATOMS: atom_id res chain seq x y z
N LEU A 1 14.40 -6.91 4.32
CA LEU A 1 14.51 -5.74 3.42
C LEU A 1 14.67 -4.53 4.30
N GLU A 2 15.78 -3.84 4.17
CA GLU A 2 16.00 -2.62 4.93
C GLU A 2 15.14 -1.50 4.36
N PRO A 3 14.61 -0.57 5.18
CA PRO A 3 14.01 0.64 4.64
C PRO A 3 15.03 1.35 3.72
N PRO A 4 14.66 1.76 2.49
CA PRO A 4 13.31 1.91 1.95
C PRO A 4 12.83 0.78 0.99
N GLU A 5 13.57 -0.31 0.83
CA GLU A 5 13.29 -1.34 -0.18
C GLU A 5 11.86 -1.92 -0.19
N PRO A 6 11.20 -2.21 0.96
CA PRO A 6 9.83 -2.73 0.96
C PRO A 6 8.85 -1.78 0.28
N MET A 7 9.04 -0.48 0.51
CA MET A 7 8.19 0.56 -0.06
C MET A 7 8.37 0.64 -1.57
N ILE A 8 9.61 0.55 -2.07
CA ILE A 8 9.89 0.57 -3.51
C ILE A 8 9.17 -0.60 -4.20
N LYS A 9 9.28 -1.81 -3.66
CA LYS A 9 8.60 -2.99 -4.22
C LYS A 9 7.09 -2.86 -4.28
N VAL A 10 6.47 -2.27 -3.25
CA VAL A 10 5.02 -2.01 -3.26
C VAL A 10 4.65 -1.04 -4.37
N LEU A 11 5.39 0.06 -4.53
CA LEU A 11 5.12 1.06 -5.58
C LEU A 11 5.33 0.48 -6.99
N GLU A 12 6.35 -0.35 -7.19
CA GLU A 12 6.61 -1.07 -8.45
C GLU A 12 5.55 -2.14 -8.76
N ALA A 13 4.98 -2.79 -7.74
CA ALA A 13 3.87 -3.71 -7.94
C ALA A 13 2.60 -2.95 -8.34
N LEU A 14 2.33 -1.82 -7.68
CA LEU A 14 1.18 -0.98 -7.98
C LEU A 14 1.21 -0.38 -9.40
N SER A 15 2.38 -0.03 -9.93
CA SER A 15 2.47 0.51 -11.30
C SER A 15 2.06 -0.49 -12.39
N LYS A 16 1.96 -1.79 -12.04
CA LYS A 16 1.63 -2.88 -12.97
C LYS A 16 0.16 -3.31 -12.90
N ILE A 17 -0.62 -2.81 -11.95
CA ILE A 17 -2.03 -3.20 -11.78
C ILE A 17 -2.99 -2.21 -12.44
N ASP A 18 -4.15 -2.70 -12.90
CA ASP A 18 -5.20 -1.90 -13.51
C ASP A 18 -6.16 -1.28 -12.47
N SER A 19 -7.15 -0.52 -12.94
CA SER A 19 -8.15 0.15 -12.09
C SER A 19 -9.19 -0.79 -11.47
N ASN A 20 -9.22 -2.06 -11.86
CA ASN A 20 -10.10 -3.09 -11.30
C ASN A 20 -9.37 -4.03 -10.34
N THR A 21 -8.06 -3.84 -10.18
CA THR A 21 -7.22 -4.66 -9.33
C THR A 21 -6.89 -3.94 -8.02
N ALA A 22 -6.85 -4.70 -6.93
CA ALA A 22 -6.40 -4.23 -5.63
C ALA A 22 -5.11 -4.96 -5.24
N LEU A 23 -4.19 -4.24 -4.61
CA LEU A 23 -3.04 -4.86 -3.94
C LEU A 23 -3.37 -5.03 -2.46
N LEU A 24 -3.25 -6.27 -1.97
CA LEU A 24 -3.31 -6.57 -0.54
C LEU A 24 -1.89 -6.65 0.03
N MET A 25 -1.61 -5.80 1.00
CA MET A 25 -0.34 -5.75 1.71
C MET A 25 -0.52 -6.18 3.16
N HIS A 26 0.40 -7.03 3.63
CA HIS A 26 0.49 -7.49 5.02
C HIS A 26 1.67 -6.78 5.67
N HIS A 27 1.45 -6.16 6.84
CA HIS A 27 2.49 -5.41 7.52
C HIS A 27 2.38 -5.51 9.04
N HIS A 28 3.51 -5.43 9.75
CA HIS A 28 3.55 -5.57 11.22
C HIS A 28 3.14 -4.30 11.97
N ARG A 29 3.19 -3.14 11.29
CA ARG A 29 2.78 -1.83 11.80
C ARG A 29 2.08 -1.02 10.74
N GLU A 30 1.45 0.09 11.10
CA GLU A 30 0.85 0.98 10.11
C GLU A 30 1.94 1.70 9.26
N PRO A 31 1.92 1.60 7.91
CA PRO A 31 2.96 2.17 7.05
C PRO A 31 2.67 3.66 6.71
N LEU A 32 2.68 4.54 7.70
CA LEU A 32 2.32 5.96 7.55
C LEU A 32 3.08 6.69 6.42
N MET A 33 4.38 6.39 6.24
CA MET A 33 5.20 7.01 5.19
C MET A 33 4.82 6.59 3.76
N LEU A 34 4.07 5.50 3.60
CA LEU A 34 3.61 5.02 2.30
C LEU A 34 2.45 5.87 1.77
N TYR A 35 1.55 6.34 2.64
CA TYR A 35 0.30 6.98 2.24
C TYR A 35 0.47 8.24 1.37
N PRO A 36 1.38 9.19 1.71
CA PRO A 36 1.61 10.34 0.83
C PRO A 36 2.08 9.95 -0.58
N LYS A 37 2.93 8.93 -0.69
CA LYS A 37 3.45 8.44 -1.98
C LYS A 37 2.37 7.76 -2.82
N LEU A 38 1.42 7.09 -2.18
CA LEU A 38 0.25 6.50 -2.85
C LEU A 38 -0.65 7.62 -3.40
N GLU A 39 -0.92 8.63 -2.58
CA GLU A 39 -1.76 9.78 -2.92
C GLU A 39 -1.21 10.51 -4.17
N GLU A 40 0.08 10.83 -4.17
CA GLU A 40 0.82 11.43 -5.30
C GLU A 40 0.67 10.65 -6.61
N ARG A 41 0.50 9.33 -6.53
CA ARG A 41 0.44 8.43 -7.69
C ARG A 41 -0.99 8.05 -8.06
N GLY A 42 -1.98 8.66 -7.44
CA GLY A 42 -3.39 8.39 -7.71
C GLY A 42 -3.90 7.07 -7.13
N TYR A 43 -3.33 6.61 -6.02
CA TYR A 43 -3.81 5.44 -5.27
C TYR A 43 -4.45 5.86 -3.95
N ARG A 44 -5.33 5.01 -3.43
CA ARG A 44 -5.90 5.12 -2.08
C ARG A 44 -5.61 3.82 -1.32
N ALA A 45 -5.28 3.95 -0.04
CA ALA A 45 -5.10 2.83 0.87
C ALA A 45 -6.22 2.77 1.93
N PHE A 46 -6.58 1.56 2.32
CA PHE A 46 -7.47 1.26 3.45
C PHE A 46 -6.72 0.35 4.40
N CYS A 47 -6.47 0.82 5.62
CA CYS A 47 -5.76 0.06 6.65
C CYS A 47 -6.77 -0.58 7.61
N THR A 48 -6.57 -1.85 7.94
CA THR A 48 -7.31 -2.54 8.99
C THR A 48 -6.30 -3.19 9.93
N LYS A 49 -6.31 -2.78 11.20
CA LYS A 49 -5.56 -3.45 12.26
C LYS A 49 -6.27 -4.76 12.61
N ILE A 50 -5.57 -5.87 12.46
CA ILE A 50 -6.08 -7.21 12.78
C ILE A 50 -5.70 -7.59 14.21
N ASN A 51 -4.45 -7.32 14.61
CA ASN A 51 -3.97 -7.44 15.99
C ASN A 51 -2.79 -6.46 16.21
N GLU A 52 -2.09 -6.57 17.35
CA GLU A 52 -1.01 -5.65 17.74
C GLU A 52 0.08 -5.50 16.67
N ASP A 53 0.50 -6.62 16.08
CA ASP A 53 1.61 -6.69 15.12
C ASP A 53 1.15 -7.09 13.72
N TYR A 54 -0.11 -6.82 13.37
CA TYR A 54 -0.63 -7.21 12.07
C TYR A 54 -1.70 -6.26 11.54
N TYR A 55 -1.38 -5.70 10.38
CA TYR A 55 -2.19 -4.77 9.62
C TYR A 55 -2.38 -5.34 8.21
N LYS A 56 -3.62 -5.30 7.73
CA LYS A 56 -3.96 -5.49 6.33
C LYS A 56 -4.17 -4.14 5.69
N ILE A 57 -3.48 -3.88 4.59
CA ILE A 57 -3.60 -2.65 3.82
C ILE A 57 -4.10 -3.03 2.42
N VAL A 58 -5.28 -2.55 2.05
CA VAL A 58 -5.82 -2.69 0.70
C VAL A 58 -5.52 -1.41 -0.05
N ILE A 59 -4.82 -1.52 -1.18
CA ILE A 59 -4.44 -0.38 -2.02
C ILE A 59 -5.12 -0.52 -3.37
N ILE A 60 -5.82 0.53 -3.80
CA ILE A 60 -6.53 0.59 -5.07
C ILE A 60 -6.16 1.85 -5.84
N LYS A 61 -6.25 1.80 -7.17
CA LYS A 61 -6.15 2.99 -8.01
C LYS A 61 -7.41 3.83 -7.83
N LYS A 62 -7.27 5.14 -7.68
CA LYS A 62 -8.41 6.06 -7.68
C LYS A 62 -9.04 6.02 -9.07
N LYS A 63 -10.37 5.93 -9.12
CA LYS A 63 -11.10 6.20 -10.36
C LYS A 63 -10.99 7.70 -10.62
N GLY A 64 -10.51 8.05 -11.82
CA GLY A 64 -10.50 9.43 -12.31
C GLY A 64 -11.92 9.93 -12.58
#